data_AF-A0A358ACF4-F1
#
_entry.id   AF-A0A358ACF4-F1
#
_cell.length_a   1.000
_cell.length_b   1.000
_cell.length_c   1.000
_cell.angle_alpha   90.00
_cell.angle_beta   90.00
_cell.angle_gamma   90.00
#
_symmetry.space_group_name_H-M   'P 1'
#
loop_
_entity.id
_entity.type
_entity.pdbx_description
1 polymer ?
#
loop_
_entity_poly.entity_id
_entity_poly.type
_entity_poly.pdbx_seq_one_letter_code
_entity_poly.pdbx_strand_id
1 'polypeptide(L)'
;MQDLQAIFNRLQEAKKKQKDIKASYKEALKNSSSYTDLVDELKTLRAKKKEIEEAVRRDFGSEFTKLEDLKIDIESDTELITDIAITQLMKGESIAIKDEDGKDYEPVFKVNFKKVA
;
A
#
# COMPACT_ATOMS: atom_id res chain seq x y z
N MET A 1 -48.25 8.00 -15.77
CA MET A 1 -47.22 7.96 -14.70
C MET A 1 -46.99 6.51 -14.35
N GLN A 2 -45.76 6.00 -14.41
CA GLN A 2 -45.49 4.63 -13.99
C GLN A 2 -45.60 4.57 -12.47
N ASP A 3 -46.45 3.67 -11.97
CA ASP A 3 -46.69 3.48 -10.55
C ASP A 3 -45.39 2.99 -9.88
N LEU A 4 -45.05 3.54 -8.71
CA LEU A 4 -43.76 3.31 -8.03
C LEU A 4 -43.54 1.80 -7.78
N GLN A 5 -44.62 1.09 -7.52
CA GLN A 5 -44.66 -0.36 -7.34
C GLN A 5 -44.24 -1.13 -8.60
N ALA A 6 -44.61 -0.66 -9.79
CA ALA A 6 -44.24 -1.29 -11.05
C ALA A 6 -42.74 -1.17 -11.34
N ILE A 7 -42.14 -0.02 -10.99
CA ILE A 7 -40.68 0.20 -11.10
C ILE A 7 -39.93 -0.68 -10.10
N PHE A 8 -40.42 -0.78 -8.86
CA PHE A 8 -39.84 -1.64 -7.84
C PHE A 8 -39.87 -3.11 -8.23
N ASN A 9 -41.00 -3.60 -8.75
CA ASN A 9 -41.15 -4.98 -9.23
C ASN A 9 -40.19 -5.26 -10.39
N ARG A 10 -40.08 -4.34 -11.36
CA ARG A 10 -39.12 -4.45 -12.48
C ARG A 10 -37.67 -4.50 -11.99
N LEU A 11 -37.33 -3.71 -10.96
CA LEU A 11 -36.00 -3.71 -10.35
C LEU A 11 -35.69 -5.05 -9.65
N GLN A 12 -36.65 -5.61 -8.92
CA GLN A 12 -36.49 -6.91 -8.27
C GLN A 12 -36.32 -8.04 -9.29
N GLU A 13 -37.11 -8.05 -10.36
CA GLU A 13 -36.94 -9.01 -11.45
C GLU A 13 -35.60 -8.89 -12.15
N ALA A 14 -35.14 -7.65 -12.41
CA ALA A 14 -33.82 -7.41 -13.00
C ALA A 14 -32.69 -7.91 -12.10
N LYS A 15 -32.77 -7.69 -10.79
CA LYS A 15 -31.81 -8.22 -9.80
C LYS A 15 -31.82 -9.74 -9.74
N LYS A 16 -32.99 -10.37 -9.81
CA LYS A 16 -33.12 -11.82 -9.84
C LYS A 16 -32.47 -12.40 -11.09
N LYS A 17 -32.80 -11.87 -12.27
CA LYS A 17 -32.17 -12.26 -13.55
C LYS A 17 -30.66 -12.07 -13.54
N GLN A 18 -30.17 -10.95 -12.96
CA GLN A 18 -28.73 -10.72 -12.81
C GLN A 18 -28.06 -11.79 -11.94
N LYS A 19 -28.70 -12.17 -10.83
CA LYS A 19 -28.19 -13.21 -9.93
C LYS A 19 -28.17 -14.57 -10.62
N ASP A 20 -29.22 -14.91 -11.36
CA ASP A 20 -29.35 -16.17 -12.09
C ASP A 20 -28.29 -16.29 -13.19
N ILE A 21 -28.05 -15.22 -13.96
CA ILE A 21 -26.98 -15.18 -14.98
C ILE A 21 -25.59 -15.32 -14.35
N LYS A 22 -25.34 -14.65 -13.21
CA LYS A 22 -24.07 -14.80 -12.49
C LYS A 22 -23.87 -16.22 -11.96
N ALA A 23 -24.94 -16.86 -11.48
CA ALA A 23 -24.91 -18.22 -10.98
C ALA A 23 -24.62 -19.23 -12.10
N SER A 24 -25.33 -19.12 -13.23
CA SER A 24 -25.13 -20.01 -14.38
C SER A 24 -23.74 -19.85 -14.99
N TYR A 25 -23.23 -18.62 -15.09
CA TYR A 25 -21.85 -18.38 -15.52
C TYR A 25 -20.83 -19.04 -14.58
N LYS A 26 -21.04 -18.94 -13.26
CA LYS A 26 -20.16 -19.57 -12.26
C LYS A 26 -20.21 -21.10 -12.34
N GLU A 27 -21.38 -21.68 -12.63
CA GLU A 27 -21.53 -23.12 -12.85
C GLU A 27 -20.86 -23.57 -14.15
N ALA A 28 -21.03 -22.81 -15.24
CA ALA A 28 -20.36 -23.08 -16.51
C ALA A 28 -18.83 -23.07 -16.37
N LEU A 29 -18.29 -22.11 -15.62
CA LEU A 29 -16.86 -22.08 -15.29
C LEU A 29 -16.42 -23.30 -14.49
N LYS A 30 -17.21 -23.76 -13.51
CA LYS A 30 -16.90 -24.96 -12.72
C LYS A 30 -17.00 -26.26 -13.52
N ASN A 31 -17.87 -26.31 -14.53
CA ASN A 31 -18.05 -27.48 -15.38
C ASN A 31 -17.00 -27.56 -16.50
N SER A 32 -16.21 -26.51 -16.71
CA SER A 32 -15.05 -26.53 -17.59
C SER A 32 -13.86 -27.15 -16.85
N SER A 33 -13.47 -28.37 -17.25
CA SER A 33 -12.30 -29.06 -16.70
C SER A 33 -11.02 -28.24 -16.83
N SER A 34 -10.80 -27.62 -17.99
CA SER A 34 -9.63 -26.77 -18.23
C SER A 34 -9.57 -25.56 -17.28
N TYR A 35 -10.71 -25.00 -16.87
CA TYR A 35 -10.75 -23.92 -15.89
C TYR A 35 -10.47 -24.43 -14.47
N THR A 36 -11.03 -25.57 -14.08
CA THR A 36 -10.78 -26.15 -12.75
C THR A 36 -9.32 -26.56 -12.59
N ASP A 37 -8.73 -27.17 -13.62
CA ASP A 37 -7.34 -27.61 -13.62
C ASP A 37 -6.39 -26.40 -13.51
N LEU A 38 -6.66 -25.33 -14.28
CA LEU A 38 -5.88 -24.08 -14.19
C LEU A 38 -6.03 -23.38 -12.84
N VAL A 39 -7.22 -23.42 -12.22
CA VAL A 39 -7.43 -22.88 -10.87
C VAL A 39 -6.64 -23.66 -9.83
N ASP A 40 -6.55 -24.98 -9.96
CA ASP A 40 -5.78 -25.81 -9.05
C ASP A 40 -4.27 -25.66 -9.26
N GLU A 41 -3.81 -25.58 -10.51
CA GLU A 41 -2.43 -25.19 -10.82
C GLU A 41 -2.09 -23.83 -10.22
N LEU A 42 -2.98 -22.83 -10.35
CA LEU A 42 -2.80 -21.52 -9.73
C LEU A 42 -2.69 -21.57 -8.21
N LYS A 43 -3.43 -22.45 -7.52
CA LYS A 43 -3.27 -22.64 -6.07
C LYS A 43 -1.89 -23.16 -5.74
N THR A 44 -1.41 -24.16 -6.48
CA THR A 44 -0.06 -24.72 -6.26
C THR A 44 1.03 -23.69 -6.55
N LEU A 45 0.89 -22.92 -7.62
CA LEU A 45 1.82 -21.84 -7.97
C LEU A 45 1.83 -20.73 -6.92
N ARG A 46 0.67 -20.36 -6.37
CA ARG A 46 0.57 -19.39 -5.27
C ARG A 46 1.23 -19.90 -3.99
N ALA A 47 1.05 -21.18 -3.66
CA ALA A 47 1.72 -21.79 -2.52
C ALA A 47 3.25 -21.77 -2.70
N LYS A 48 3.75 -22.20 -3.87
CA LYS A 48 5.18 -22.14 -4.20
C LYS A 48 5.73 -20.71 -4.18
N LYS A 49 4.98 -19.74 -4.73
CA LYS A 49 5.35 -18.33 -4.68
C LYS A 49 5.51 -17.86 -3.24
N LYS A 50 4.53 -18.18 -2.38
CA LYS A 50 4.55 -17.82 -0.96
C LYS A 50 5.72 -18.47 -0.22
N GLU A 51 6.02 -19.74 -0.49
CA GLU A 51 7.18 -20.43 0.08
C GLU A 51 8.50 -19.75 -0.31
N ILE A 52 8.64 -19.35 -1.59
CA ILE A 52 9.82 -18.61 -2.07
C ILE A 52 9.91 -17.24 -1.40
N GLU A 53 8.80 -16.49 -1.32
CA GLU A 53 8.77 -15.18 -0.66
C GLU A 53 9.10 -15.29 0.84
N GLU A 54 8.62 -16.33 1.52
CA GLU A 54 8.96 -16.59 2.93
C GLU A 54 10.41 -17.02 3.10
N ALA A 55 10.96 -17.84 2.20
CA ALA A 55 12.37 -18.23 2.21
C ALA A 55 13.27 -17.01 2.03
N VAL A 56 13.02 -16.21 0.99
CA VAL A 56 13.76 -14.97 0.74
C VAL A 56 13.58 -14.00 1.90
N ARG A 57 12.38 -13.86 2.48
CA ARG A 57 12.18 -13.00 3.64
C ARG A 57 12.98 -13.45 4.87
N ARG A 58 13.17 -14.76 5.07
CA ARG A 58 14.03 -15.30 6.14
C ARG A 58 15.50 -15.01 5.86
N ASP A 59 15.93 -15.18 4.61
CA ASP A 59 17.32 -14.92 4.20
C ASP A 59 17.68 -13.42 4.33
N PHE A 60 16.72 -12.54 4.06
CA PHE A 60 16.85 -11.08 4.21
C PHE A 60 16.53 -10.58 5.63
N GLY A 61 16.27 -11.45 6.60
CA GLY A 61 15.88 -11.03 7.96
C GLY A 61 16.86 -10.05 8.59
N SER A 62 18.16 -10.25 8.39
CA SER A 62 19.21 -9.34 8.88
C SER A 62 19.27 -8.02 8.10
N GLU A 63 18.94 -8.02 6.80
CA GLU A 63 18.85 -6.80 6.00
C GLU A 63 17.60 -5.99 6.34
N PHE A 64 16.49 -6.64 6.70
CA PHE A 64 15.31 -5.95 7.22
C PHE A 64 15.58 -5.27 8.55
N THR A 65 16.32 -5.92 9.46
CA THR A 65 16.77 -5.25 10.70
C THR A 65 17.66 -4.05 10.39
N LYS A 66 18.63 -4.18 9.49
CA LYS A 66 19.45 -3.03 9.05
C LYS A 66 18.60 -1.93 8.42
N LEU A 67 17.55 -2.27 7.68
CA LEU A 67 16.64 -1.29 7.08
C LEU A 67 15.82 -0.57 8.16
N GLU A 68 15.36 -1.27 9.19
CA GLU A 68 14.70 -0.69 10.35
C GLU A 68 15.66 0.22 11.14
N ASP A 69 16.88 -0.23 11.39
CA ASP A 69 17.93 0.56 12.06
C ASP A 69 18.23 1.83 11.25
N LEU A 70 18.49 1.71 9.94
CA LEU A 70 18.72 2.86 9.06
C LEU A 70 17.54 3.83 9.05
N LYS A 71 16.31 3.33 9.15
CA LYS A 71 15.13 4.18 9.22
C LYS A 71 15.07 4.96 10.53
N ILE A 72 15.40 4.32 11.66
CA ILE A 72 15.49 4.99 12.96
C ILE A 72 16.61 6.03 12.94
N ASP A 73 17.78 5.69 12.39
CA ASP A 73 18.91 6.61 12.27
C ASP A 73 18.53 7.84 11.41
N ILE A 74 17.90 7.63 10.25
CA ILE A 74 17.42 8.72 9.39
C ILE A 74 16.40 9.61 10.10
N GLU A 75 15.43 9.02 10.81
CA GLU A 75 14.41 9.79 11.54
C GLU A 75 15.06 10.60 12.67
N SER A 76 16.01 10.01 13.41
CA SER A 76 16.77 10.67 14.46
C SER A 76 17.64 11.82 13.93
N ASP A 77 18.36 11.59 12.83
CA ASP A 77 19.19 12.62 12.19
C ASP A 77 18.35 13.75 11.60
N THR A 78 17.17 13.43 11.07
CA THR A 78 16.22 14.43 10.56
C THR A 78 15.69 15.32 11.69
N GLU A 79 15.37 14.73 12.85
CA GLU A 79 14.98 15.48 14.05
C GLU A 79 16.15 16.35 14.55
N LEU A 80 17.36 15.80 14.62
CA LEU A 80 18.55 16.52 15.05
C LEU A 80 18.89 17.70 14.13
N ILE A 81 18.83 17.51 12.80
CA ILE A 81 19.00 18.61 11.82
C ILE A 81 17.95 19.70 12.04
N THR A 82 16.71 19.31 12.33
CA THR A 82 15.62 20.25 12.59
C THR A 82 15.89 21.04 13.87
N ASP A 83 16.32 20.39 14.95
CA ASP A 83 16.65 21.03 16.23
C ASP A 83 17.86 21.98 16.12
N ILE A 84 18.90 21.57 15.38
CA ILE A 84 20.06 22.43 15.11
C ILE A 84 19.64 23.63 14.27
N ALA A 85 18.87 23.42 13.21
CA ALA A 85 18.36 24.49 12.35
C ALA A 85 17.51 25.50 13.14
N ILE A 86 16.60 25.02 14.01
CA ILE A 86 15.80 25.89 14.88
C ILE A 86 16.71 26.67 15.85
N THR A 87 17.72 26.02 16.44
CA THR A 87 18.68 26.67 17.34
C THR A 87 19.50 27.76 16.66
N GLN A 88 19.99 27.49 15.45
CA GLN A 88 20.72 28.46 14.63
C GLN A 88 19.82 29.62 14.18
N LEU A 89 18.56 29.34 13.82
CA LEU A 89 17.56 30.36 13.51
C LEU A 89 17.33 31.28 14.71
N MET A 90 17.17 30.71 15.92
CA MET A 90 16.98 31.47 17.15
C MET A 90 18.19 32.35 17.49
N LYS A 91 19.40 31.93 17.11
CA LYS A 91 20.64 32.71 17.27
C LYS A 91 20.85 33.77 16.17
N GLY A 92 20.03 33.76 15.11
CA GLY A 92 20.15 34.68 13.98
C GLY A 92 21.21 34.27 12.95
N GLU A 93 21.64 33.00 12.94
CA GLU A 93 22.64 32.46 12.01
C GLU A 93 21.98 31.97 10.70
N SER A 94 22.73 32.01 9.59
CA SER A 94 22.26 31.51 8.28
C SER A 94 22.35 29.99 8.21
N ILE A 95 21.21 29.33 7.96
CA ILE A 95 21.12 27.86 7.87
C ILE A 95 21.22 27.46 6.40
N ALA A 96 22.43 27.38 5.86
CA ALA A 96 22.67 26.87 4.51
C ALA A 96 23.57 25.64 4.60
N ILE A 97 23.16 24.55 3.93
CA ILE A 97 23.92 23.28 3.91
C ILE A 97 24.47 23.07 2.50
N LYS A 98 25.69 22.52 2.39
CA LYS A 98 26.32 22.21 1.10
C LYS A 98 26.34 20.70 0.86
N ASP A 99 26.05 20.29 -0.36
CA ASP A 99 26.23 18.90 -0.82
C ASP A 99 27.71 18.53 -1.05
N GLU A 100 27.97 17.25 -1.28
CA GLU A 100 29.29 16.74 -1.74
C GLU A 100 29.75 17.40 -3.05
N ASP A 101 28.82 17.81 -3.92
CA ASP A 101 29.06 18.55 -5.16
C ASP A 101 29.12 20.09 -5.00
N GLY A 102 29.07 20.59 -3.76
CA GLY A 102 29.21 22.02 -3.44
C GLY A 102 27.98 22.88 -3.79
N LYS A 103 26.81 22.28 -3.97
CA LYS A 103 25.53 23.00 -4.15
C LYS A 103 24.94 23.41 -2.80
N ASP A 104 24.50 24.66 -2.71
CA ASP A 104 23.84 25.21 -1.52
C ASP A 104 22.37 24.79 -1.46
N TYR A 105 21.94 24.30 -0.30
CA TYR A 105 20.55 24.03 0.04
C TYR A 105 20.01 25.09 0.99
N GLU A 106 18.84 25.62 0.65
CA GLU A 106 18.08 26.52 1.52
C GLU A 106 17.09 25.73 2.40
N PRO A 107 16.83 26.18 3.63
CA PRO A 107 15.96 25.48 4.56
C PRO A 107 14.49 25.69 4.18
N VAL A 108 13.74 24.60 4.00
CA VAL A 108 12.28 24.65 3.78
C VAL A 108 11.56 24.21 5.05
N PHE A 109 10.95 25.15 5.76
CA PHE A 109 10.18 24.86 6.97
C PHE A 109 8.78 24.34 6.62
N LYS A 110 8.47 23.11 7.05
CA LYS A 110 7.11 22.54 6.94
C LYS A 110 6.64 22.00 8.28
N VAL A 111 5.59 22.59 8.82
CA VAL A 111 4.95 22.14 10.06
C VAL A 111 3.88 21.11 9.73
N ASN A 112 4.03 19.89 10.27
CA ASN A 112 3.02 18.84 10.17
C ASN A 112 2.53 18.47 11.57
N PHE A 113 1.21 18.37 11.76
CA PHE A 113 0.61 17.95 13.02
C PHE A 113 0.36 16.44 13.03
N LYS A 114 0.90 15.72 14.03
CA LYS A 114 0.50 14.33 14.32
C LYS A 114 -0.50 14.33 15.47
N LYS A 115 -1.48 13.41 15.40
CA LYS A 115 -2.47 13.22 16.46
C LYS A 115 -1.79 12.56 17.66
N VAL A 116 -1.89 13.20 18.83
CA VAL A 116 -1.49 12.60 20.10
C VAL A 116 -2.50 11.47 20.41
N ALA A 117 -2.00 10.24 20.50
CA ALA A 117 -2.76 9.06 20.95
C ALA A 117 -2.54 8.86 22.44
#